data_AF-A0A849T8Q7-F1
#
_entry.id   AF-A0A849T8Q7-F1
#
_cell.length_a   1.000
_cell.length_b   1.000
_cell.length_c   1.000
_cell.angle_alpha   90.00
_cell.angle_beta   90.00
_cell.angle_gamma   90.00
#
_symmetry.space_group_name_H-M   'P 1'
#
loop_
_entity.id
_entity.type
_entity.pdbx_description
1 polymer ?
#
loop_
_entity_poly.entity_id
_entity_poly.type
_entity_poly.pdbx_seq_one_letter_code
_entity_poly.pdbx_strand_id
1 'polypeptide(L)'
;MTEVHCNSHAYRYFKDASTTWESECQIFLSLYGKIYELEDQRKVAAIEHQLEFRKKMLPLFAEIKSNCEELSKSAMPNSFLLKSLNYFLNHYEGLIVCTRHIDVPLDNNLAEREFRAPVVGRKRGLEPTPKEVQKQWPYYLV
;
A
#
# COMPACT_ATOMS: atom_id res chain seq x y z
N MET A 1 23.44 0.04 -8.26
CA MET A 1 22.21 -0.77 -8.36
C MET A 1 21.09 0.05 -7.74
N THR A 2 20.01 0.31 -8.47
CA THR A 2 18.86 1.03 -7.90
C THR A 2 18.11 0.06 -7.01
N GLU A 3 18.03 0.34 -5.71
CA GLU A 3 17.23 -0.47 -4.78
C GLU A 3 15.75 -0.34 -5.14
N VAL A 4 15.06 -1.46 -5.34
CA VAL A 4 13.62 -1.48 -5.65
C VAL A 4 12.87 -1.36 -4.33
N HIS A 5 12.22 -0.22 -4.10
CA HIS A 5 11.39 0.02 -2.93
C HIS A 5 9.92 -0.26 -3.23
N CYS A 6 9.20 -0.77 -2.24
CA CYS A 6 7.81 -1.20 -2.39
C CYS A 6 6.83 -0.06 -2.12
N ASN A 7 5.87 0.15 -3.03
CA ASN A 7 4.85 1.19 -2.88
C ASN A 7 3.89 0.92 -1.72
N SER A 8 3.59 -0.35 -1.41
CA SER A 8 2.78 -0.70 -0.23
C SER A 8 3.37 -0.20 1.09
N HIS A 9 4.70 -0.12 1.19
CA HIS A 9 5.35 0.39 2.39
C HIS A 9 5.26 1.92 2.49
N ALA A 10 5.48 2.64 1.38
CA ALA A 10 5.26 4.09 1.34
C ALA A 10 3.79 4.45 1.64
N TYR A 11 2.84 3.73 1.05
CA TYR A 11 1.42 3.89 1.35
C TYR A 11 1.11 3.65 2.84
N ARG A 12 1.69 2.60 3.45
CA ARG A 12 1.51 2.31 4.89
C ARG A 12 2.03 3.46 5.76
N TYR A 13 3.15 4.08 5.41
CA TYR A 13 3.65 5.25 6.15
C TYR A 13 2.64 6.40 6.15
N PHE A 14 2.08 6.73 4.99
CA PHE A 14 1.03 7.76 4.90
C PHE A 14 -0.24 7.37 5.65
N LYS A 15 -0.64 6.10 5.60
CA LYS A 15 -1.81 5.58 6.32
C LYS A 15 -1.63 5.60 7.84
N ASP A 16 -0.44 5.25 8.31
CA ASP A 16 -0.13 5.28 9.74
C ASP A 16 -0.04 6.75 10.21
N ALA A 17 0.49 7.65 9.38
CA ALA A 17 0.53 9.09 9.67
C ALA A 17 -0.86 9.73 9.68
N SER A 18 -1.78 9.27 8.83
CA SER A 18 -3.14 9.81 8.77
C SER A 18 -3.95 9.58 10.04
N THR A 19 -3.49 8.72 10.96
CA THR A 19 -4.11 8.55 12.29
C THR A 19 -4.02 9.81 13.15
N THR A 20 -3.03 10.66 12.90
CA THR A 20 -2.78 11.90 13.64
C THR A 20 -2.86 13.14 12.72
N TRP A 21 -2.40 13.02 11.47
CA TRP A 21 -2.37 14.09 10.45
C TRP A 21 -3.28 13.75 9.27
N GLU A 22 -4.57 13.56 9.53
CA GLU A 22 -5.55 13.10 8.53
C GLU A 22 -5.63 14.04 7.33
N SER A 23 -5.82 15.34 7.56
CA SER A 23 -5.93 16.37 6.52
C SER A 23 -4.73 16.41 5.59
N GLU A 24 -3.53 16.34 6.17
CA GLU A 24 -2.27 16.43 5.46
C GLU A 24 -1.99 15.15 4.67
N CYS A 25 -2.44 13.99 5.17
CA CYS A 25 -2.22 12.71 4.52
C CYS A 25 -3.25 12.39 3.43
N GLN A 26 -4.42 13.04 3.45
CA GLN A 26 -5.52 12.74 2.53
C GLN A 26 -5.10 12.81 1.05
N ILE A 27 -4.31 13.81 0.67
CA ILE A 27 -3.83 13.96 -0.71
C ILE A 27 -2.98 12.78 -1.16
N PHE A 28 -2.06 12.31 -0.31
CA PHE A 28 -1.19 11.17 -0.64
C PHE A 28 -2.00 9.88 -0.76
N LEU A 29 -2.94 9.63 0.15
CA LEU A 29 -3.81 8.46 0.12
C LEU A 29 -4.70 8.45 -1.13
N SER A 30 -5.22 9.61 -1.54
CA SER A 30 -6.01 9.76 -2.77
C SER A 30 -5.17 9.49 -4.03
N LEU A 31 -3.95 10.03 -4.10
CA LEU A 31 -3.04 9.79 -5.22
C LEU A 31 -2.61 8.33 -5.32
N TYR A 32 -2.31 7.68 -4.19
CA TYR A 32 -2.08 6.23 -4.16
C TYR A 32 -3.31 5.43 -4.59
N GLY A 33 -4.52 5.86 -4.22
CA GLY A 33 -5.76 5.26 -4.71
C GLY A 33 -5.84 5.23 -6.23
N LYS A 34 -5.53 6.36 -6.89
CA LYS A 34 -5.46 6.45 -8.37
C LYS A 34 -4.37 5.56 -8.97
N ILE A 35 -3.21 5.48 -8.31
CA ILE A 35 -2.12 4.58 -8.74
C ILE A 35 -2.58 3.12 -8.69
N TYR A 36 -3.23 2.69 -7.61
CA TYR A 36 -3.75 1.33 -7.50
C TYR A 36 -4.89 1.04 -8.48
N GLU A 37 -5.75 2.01 -8.78
CA GLU A 37 -6.78 1.88 -9.80
C GLU A 37 -6.16 1.64 -11.20
N LEU A 38 -5.13 2.40 -11.56
CA LEU A 38 -4.38 2.18 -12.81
C LEU A 38 -3.73 0.79 -12.85
N GLU A 39 -3.25 0.30 -11.71
CA GLU A 39 -2.66 -1.04 -11.61
C GLU A 39 -3.71 -2.15 -11.78
N ASP A 40 -4.93 -1.96 -11.29
CA ASP A 40 -6.02 -2.90 -11.49
C ASP A 40 -6.54 -2.89 -12.93
N GLN A 41 -6.65 -1.72 -13.56
CA GLN A 41 -6.96 -1.59 -14.99
C GLN A 41 -5.89 -2.26 -15.86
N ARG A 42 -4.61 -2.16 -15.48
CA ARG A 42 -3.50 -2.83 -16.16
C ARG A 42 -3.68 -4.35 -16.17
N LYS A 43 -4.08 -4.96 -15.06
CA LYS A 43 -4.20 -6.43 -14.93
C LYS A 43 -5.23 -7.05 -15.88
N VAL A 44 -6.24 -6.28 -16.26
CA VAL A 44 -7.29 -6.71 -17.21
C VAL A 44 -7.05 -6.24 -18.65
N ALA A 45 -6.02 -5.43 -18.89
CA ALA A 45 -5.67 -4.94 -20.21
C ALA A 45 -4.81 -5.94 -21.00
N ALA A 46 -4.89 -5.83 -22.33
CA ALA A 46 -4.00 -6.52 -23.26
C ALA A 46 -2.53 -6.21 -22.95
N ILE A 47 -1.65 -7.19 -23.14
CA ILE A 47 -0.22 -7.12 -22.76
C ILE A 47 0.45 -5.89 -23.37
N GLU A 48 0.16 -5.55 -24.63
CA GLU A 48 0.72 -4.37 -25.31
C GLU A 48 0.37 -3.03 -24.64
N HIS A 49 -0.74 -2.95 -23.90
CA HIS A 49 -1.20 -1.73 -23.25
C HIS A 49 -0.76 -1.61 -21.79
N GLN A 50 -0.25 -2.69 -21.19
CA GLN A 50 0.03 -2.70 -19.75
C GLN A 50 1.08 -1.66 -19.34
N LEU A 51 2.10 -1.44 -20.18
CA LEU A 51 3.13 -0.43 -19.90
C LEU A 51 2.57 1.00 -19.98
N GLU A 52 1.56 1.25 -20.81
CA GLU A 52 0.93 2.57 -20.92
C GLU A 52 0.17 2.94 -19.64
N PHE A 53 -0.49 1.97 -18.99
CA PHE A 53 -1.08 2.20 -17.66
C PHE A 53 -0.02 2.55 -16.61
N ARG A 54 1.15 1.89 -16.66
CA ARG A 54 2.27 2.19 -15.77
C ARG A 54 2.87 3.57 -16.01
N LYS A 55 2.97 4.02 -17.26
CA LYS A 55 3.41 5.39 -17.59
C LYS A 55 2.45 6.46 -17.06
N LYS A 56 1.15 6.20 -17.04
CA LYS A 56 0.14 7.11 -16.46
C LYS A 56 0.30 7.32 -14.95
N MET A 57 1.00 6.42 -14.24
CA MET A 57 1.29 6.59 -12.82
C MET A 57 2.40 7.62 -12.56
N LEU A 58 3.29 7.86 -13.52
CA LEU A 58 4.43 8.76 -13.36
C LEU A 58 4.04 10.20 -12.94
N PRO A 59 3.06 10.87 -13.57
CA PRO A 59 2.62 12.19 -13.10
C PRO A 59 2.02 12.15 -11.69
N LEU A 60 1.34 11.06 -11.29
CA LEU A 60 0.82 10.90 -9.93
C LEU A 60 1.95 10.81 -8.90
N PHE A 61 3.01 10.06 -9.21
CA PHE A 61 4.20 9.99 -8.36
C PHE A 61 4.91 11.35 -8.26
N ALA A 62 5.02 12.09 -9.37
CA ALA A 62 5.57 13.44 -9.37
C ALA A 62 4.74 14.40 -8.49
N GLU A 63 3.42 14.29 -8.54
CA GLU A 63 2.52 15.06 -7.68
C GLU A 63 2.71 14.71 -6.20
N ILE A 64 2.82 13.42 -5.85
CA ILE A 64 3.14 12.99 -4.47
C ILE A 64 4.48 13.60 -4.03
N LYS A 65 5.50 13.55 -4.88
CA LYS A 65 6.84 14.11 -4.58
C LYS A 65 6.77 15.60 -4.29
N SER A 66 6.13 16.38 -5.17
CA SER A 66 5.99 17.82 -4.99
C SER A 66 5.25 18.18 -3.70
N ASN A 67 4.19 17.44 -3.36
CA ASN A 67 3.46 17.65 -2.11
C ASN A 67 4.29 17.25 -0.87
N CYS A 68 5.12 16.20 -0.98
CA CYS A 68 6.05 15.83 0.09
C CYS A 68 7.10 16.92 0.32
N GLU A 69 7.71 17.44 -0.76
CA GLU A 69 8.70 18.52 -0.69
C GLU A 69 8.10 19.78 -0.05
N GLU A 70 6.88 20.16 -0.43
CA GLU A 70 6.21 21.34 0.14
C GLU A 70 5.86 21.16 1.61
N LEU A 71 5.19 20.05 1.96
CA LEU A 71 4.76 19.79 3.33
C LEU A 71 5.94 19.56 4.28
N SER A 72 7.07 19.03 3.79
CA SER A 72 8.27 18.81 4.60
C SER A 72 8.85 20.12 5.17
N LYS A 73 8.61 21.26 4.53
CA LYS A 73 9.09 22.58 4.97
C LYS A 73 8.40 23.08 6.24
N SER A 74 7.15 22.68 6.46
CA SER A 74 6.32 23.12 7.59
C SER A 74 6.03 22.02 8.61
N ALA A 75 6.39 20.77 8.30
CA ALA A 75 6.18 19.64 9.20
C ALA A 75 7.02 19.75 10.48
N MET A 76 6.44 19.35 11.61
CA MET A 76 7.13 19.35 12.89
C MET A 76 8.37 18.43 12.87
N PRO A 77 9.52 18.87 13.40
CA PRO A 77 10.69 18.02 13.56
C PRO A 77 10.37 16.75 14.35
N ASN A 78 10.95 15.61 13.95
CA ASN A 78 10.74 14.30 14.57
C ASN A 78 9.29 13.77 14.56
N SER A 79 8.36 14.43 13.85
CA SER A 79 7.01 13.89 13.67
C SER A 79 7.00 12.64 12.78
N PHE A 80 6.02 11.77 13.00
CA PHE A 80 5.84 10.61 12.14
C PHE A 80 5.39 11.01 10.73
N LEU A 81 4.69 12.15 10.58
CA LEU A 81 4.43 12.77 9.29
C LEU A 81 5.74 13.08 8.54
N LEU A 82 6.65 13.85 9.14
CA LEU A 82 7.94 14.19 8.51
C LEU A 82 8.74 12.93 8.15
N LYS A 83 8.71 11.90 9.02
CA LYS A 83 9.32 10.60 8.72
C LYS A 83 8.72 9.95 7.46
N SER A 84 7.41 10.04 7.28
CA SER A 84 6.69 9.49 6.13
C SER A 84 7.00 10.24 4.83
N LEU A 85 7.02 11.57 4.87
CA LEU A 85 7.41 12.41 3.74
C LEU A 85 8.86 12.09 3.32
N ASN A 86 9.78 12.06 4.28
CA ASN A 86 11.19 11.77 4.01
C ASN A 86 11.39 10.35 3.49
N TYR A 87 10.63 9.36 3.99
CA TYR A 87 10.66 8.01 3.43
C TYR A 87 10.33 8.03 1.94
N PHE A 88 9.22 8.66 1.55
CA PHE A 88 8.84 8.76 0.14
C PHE A 88 9.90 9.47 -0.70
N LEU A 89 10.42 10.62 -0.23
CA LEU A 89 11.42 11.41 -0.95
C LEU A 89 12.74 10.66 -1.15
N ASN A 90 13.25 10.00 -0.11
CA ASN A 90 14.50 9.26 -0.15
C ASN A 90 14.44 8.04 -1.07
N HIS A 91 13.25 7.44 -1.21
CA HIS A 91 13.05 6.21 -1.97
C HIS A 91 12.38 6.44 -3.34
N TYR A 92 12.15 7.71 -3.72
CA TYR A 92 11.38 8.10 -4.91
C TYR A 92 11.83 7.39 -6.20
N GLU A 93 13.13 7.41 -6.50
CA GLU A 93 13.67 6.80 -7.72
C GLU A 93 13.40 5.28 -7.76
N GLY A 94 13.43 4.60 -6.61
CA GLY A 94 13.11 3.18 -6.49
C GLY A 94 11.62 2.88 -6.63
N LEU A 95 10.75 3.75 -6.10
CA LEU A 95 9.29 3.60 -6.13
C LEU A 95 8.72 3.72 -7.56
N ILE A 96 9.36 4.52 -8.41
CA ILE A 96 8.92 4.76 -9.79
C ILE A 96 9.51 3.80 -10.83
N VAL A 97 10.45 2.91 -10.47
CA VAL A 97 11.07 1.95 -11.42
C VAL A 97 10.00 1.12 -12.15
N CYS A 98 8.97 0.74 -11.41
CA CYS A 98 7.82 -0.03 -11.89
C CYS A 98 7.02 0.67 -13.02
N THR A 99 7.23 1.98 -13.23
CA THR A 99 6.61 2.75 -14.32
C THR A 99 7.34 2.58 -15.66
N ARG A 100 8.61 2.16 -15.61
CA ARG A 100 9.50 2.01 -16.78
C ARG A 100 9.64 0.55 -17.20
N HIS A 101 9.47 -0.37 -16.27
CA HIS A 101 9.72 -1.80 -16.40
C HIS A 101 8.48 -2.59 -15.97
N ILE A 102 7.83 -3.28 -16.91
CA ILE A 102 6.59 -4.02 -16.66
C ILE A 102 6.82 -5.27 -15.80
N ASP A 103 8.03 -5.83 -15.86
CA ASP A 103 8.52 -6.94 -15.06
C ASP A 103 8.70 -6.59 -13.58
N VAL A 104 8.80 -5.29 -13.25
CA VAL A 104 8.91 -4.82 -11.87
C VAL A 104 7.51 -4.64 -11.27
N PRO A 105 7.15 -5.41 -10.23
CA PRO A 105 5.85 -5.28 -9.58
C PRO A 105 5.72 -3.92 -8.87
N LEU A 106 4.50 -3.40 -8.81
CA LEU A 106 4.20 -2.14 -8.08
C LEU A 106 4.43 -2.32 -6.58
N ASP A 107 3.97 -3.46 -6.06
CA ASP A 107 4.20 -3.91 -4.70
C ASP A 107 5.00 -5.22 -4.71
N ASN A 108 6.05 -5.31 -3.90
CA ASN A 108 6.78 -6.53 -3.61
C ASN A 108 6.06 -7.44 -2.56
N ASN A 109 4.71 -7.40 -2.53
CA ASN A 109 3.90 -8.09 -1.52
C ASN A 109 4.03 -9.63 -1.54
N LEU A 110 4.60 -10.21 -2.61
CA LEU A 110 4.90 -11.64 -2.66
C LEU A 110 5.97 -12.01 -1.62
N ALA A 111 7.00 -11.17 -1.46
CA ALA A 111 8.03 -11.37 -0.44
C ALA A 111 7.46 -11.21 0.98
N GLU A 112 6.57 -10.23 1.23
CA GLU A 112 5.98 -10.06 2.57
C GLU A 112 4.95 -11.15 2.94
N ARG A 113 4.23 -11.72 1.97
CA ARG A 113 3.29 -12.85 2.21
C ARG A 113 4.02 -14.16 2.44
N GLU A 114 5.13 -14.43 1.75
CA GLU A 114 5.97 -15.62 1.97
C GLU A 114 6.65 -15.60 3.36
N PHE A 115 7.01 -14.42 3.89
CA PHE A 115 7.55 -14.28 5.25
C PHE A 115 6.48 -14.22 6.35
N ARG A 116 5.20 -14.02 6.00
CA ARG A 116 4.08 -14.34 6.89
C ARG A 116 3.76 -15.82 6.73
N ALA A 117 4.59 -16.67 7.34
CA ALA A 117 4.15 -17.98 7.78
C ALA A 117 2.74 -17.82 8.40
N PRO A 118 1.76 -18.66 8.07
CA PRO A 118 0.46 -18.58 8.70
C PRO A 118 0.71 -18.67 10.20
N VAL A 119 0.36 -17.61 10.93
CA VAL A 119 0.31 -17.67 12.38
C VAL A 119 -0.82 -18.64 12.69
N VAL A 120 -0.49 -19.93 12.71
CA VAL A 120 -1.28 -20.96 13.35
C VAL A 120 -1.41 -20.47 14.78
N GLY A 121 -2.61 -19.96 15.09
CA GLY A 121 -2.97 -19.49 16.41
C GLY A 121 -2.53 -20.54 17.41
N ARG A 122 -1.72 -20.11 18.38
CA ARG A 122 -1.25 -20.94 19.48
C ARG A 122 -2.47 -21.64 20.08
N LYS A 123 -2.55 -22.96 19.93
CA LYS A 123 -3.41 -23.82 20.75
C LYS A 123 -3.02 -23.57 22.20
N ARG A 124 -3.83 -22.82 22.95
CA ARG A 124 -3.86 -22.96 24.42
C ARG A 124 -4.48 -24.32 24.67
N GLY A 125 -3.71 -25.23 25.25
CA GLY A 125 -4.23 -26.50 25.74
C GLY A 125 -5.16 -26.25 26.92
N LEU A 126 -6.41 -26.67 26.79
CA LEU A 126 -7.24 -27.27 27.84
C LEU A 126 -8.19 -28.25 27.14
N GLU A 127 -8.38 -29.40 27.79
CA GLU A 127 -8.96 -30.65 27.30
C GLU A 127 -10.42 -30.56 26.81
N PRO A 128 -10.90 -31.54 26.02
CA PRO A 128 -12.24 -31.50 25.42
C PRO A 128 -13.33 -31.92 26.41
N THR A 129 -14.42 -31.16 26.49
CA THR A 129 -15.71 -31.61 27.06
C THR A 129 -16.77 -31.67 25.96
N PRO A 130 -17.64 -32.71 25.92
CA PRO A 130 -18.49 -32.97 24.76
C PRO A 130 -19.92 -32.43 24.85
N LYS A 131 -20.37 -31.91 23.68
CA LYS A 131 -21.71 -31.90 23.05
C LYS A 131 -22.84 -30.98 23.57
N GLU A 132 -23.69 -30.66 22.57
CA GLU A 132 -25.05 -30.05 22.59
C GLU A 132 -25.09 -28.50 22.73
N VAL A 133 -25.84 -27.70 21.95
CA VAL A 133 -27.03 -27.88 21.10
C VAL A 133 -27.02 -26.85 19.94
N GLN A 134 -27.54 -27.30 18.80
CA GLN A 134 -28.08 -26.60 17.62
C GLN A 134 -28.70 -25.21 17.88
N LYS A 135 -28.30 -24.18 17.09
CA LYS A 135 -29.17 -23.02 16.84
C LYS A 135 -28.99 -22.42 15.43
N GLN A 136 -30.04 -22.68 14.67
CA GLN A 136 -30.51 -22.20 13.38
C GLN A 136 -30.16 -20.74 13.02
N TRP A 137 -29.69 -20.53 11.78
CA TRP A 137 -29.66 -19.23 11.11
C TRP A 137 -30.88 -19.11 10.19
N PRO A 138 -31.65 -18.02 10.28
CA PRO A 138 -32.34 -17.52 9.09
C PRO A 138 -32.25 -15.98 9.06
N TYR A 139 -32.19 -15.23 7.95
CA TYR A 139 -32.81 -15.31 6.63
C TYR A 139 -31.99 -14.42 5.66
N TYR A 140 -31.96 -14.79 4.37
CA TYR A 140 -31.97 -13.81 3.28
C TYR A 140 -33.13 -14.15 2.34
N LEU A 141 -33.84 -13.09 1.96
CA LEU A 141 -34.96 -12.99 1.02
C LEU A 141 -34.64 -13.65 -0.32
N VAL A 142 -35.51 -14.53 -0.83
CA VAL A 142 -36.45 -14.35 -1.97
C VAL A 142 -37.51 -15.45 -1.86
#